data_AF-A0A2S5W5M1-F1
#
_entry.id   AF-A0A2S5W5M1-F1
#
_cell.length_a   1.000
_cell.length_b   1.000
_cell.length_c   1.000
_cell.angle_alpha   90.00
_cell.angle_beta   90.00
_cell.angle_gamma   90.00
#
_symmetry.space_group_name_H-M   'P 1'
#
loop_
_entity.id
_entity.type
_entity.pdbx_description
1 polymer ?
#
loop_
_entity_poly.entity_id
_entity_poly.type
_entity_poly.pdbx_seq_one_letter_code
_entity_poly.pdbx_strand_id
1 'polypeptide(L)'
;MTVHTPPSFVFAPSDAERQELDASVATLHRRLEQQALDTRLLDLAYTTVDSPVGSLLLAATPIGLLRVAYDVEGHDAVLETLAERVSARILRAPARLDAVAFELEEYFAGARRAFDVPLDLSLSSGFRREVQRYLPSIWYGATATYQEVASSVGNPRAVRA
;
A
#
# COMPACT_ATOMS: atom_id res chain seq x y z
N MET A 1 -34.33 -23.10 48.12
CA MET A 1 -34.83 -23.04 46.74
C MET A 1 -33.63 -22.72 45.87
N THR A 2 -32.91 -23.76 45.43
CA THR A 2 -31.62 -23.64 44.75
C THR A 2 -31.86 -23.58 43.26
N VAL A 3 -31.56 -22.44 42.64
CA VAL A 3 -31.75 -22.22 41.20
C VAL A 3 -30.51 -22.77 40.49
N HIS A 4 -30.69 -23.83 39.71
CA HIS A 4 -29.63 -24.48 38.94
C HIS A 4 -29.52 -23.76 37.57
N THR A 5 -28.45 -23.00 37.35
CA THR A 5 -28.16 -22.38 36.05
C THR A 5 -27.55 -23.43 35.12
N PRO A 6 -28.05 -23.63 33.89
CA PRO A 6 -27.44 -24.57 32.94
C PRO A 6 -26.16 -23.97 32.32
N PRO A 7 -25.19 -24.79 31.89
CA PRO A 7 -23.98 -24.31 31.25
C PRO A 7 -24.27 -23.82 29.82
N SER A 8 -23.84 -22.60 29.52
CA SER A 8 -23.88 -22.02 28.18
C SER A 8 -22.90 -22.74 27.25
N PHE A 9 -23.40 -23.56 26.33
CA PHE A 9 -22.60 -24.11 25.23
C PHE A 9 -22.40 -23.02 24.17
N VAL A 10 -21.19 -22.47 24.09
CA VAL A 10 -20.76 -21.67 22.96
C VAL A 10 -20.39 -22.65 21.84
N PHE A 11 -21.26 -22.79 20.85
CA PHE A 11 -20.99 -23.59 19.66
C PHE A 11 -19.92 -22.87 18.84
N ALA A 12 -18.71 -23.45 18.77
CA ALA A 12 -17.70 -22.99 17.82
C ALA A 12 -18.14 -23.42 16.41
N PRO A 13 -18.09 -22.53 15.40
CA PRO A 13 -18.51 -22.87 14.05
C PRO A 13 -17.64 -24.00 13.50
N SER A 14 -18.29 -24.97 12.87
CA SER A 14 -17.68 -26.10 12.18
C SER A 14 -16.80 -25.64 11.02
N ASP A 15 -15.85 -26.47 10.59
CA ASP A 15 -14.95 -26.12 9.48
C ASP A 15 -15.71 -25.79 8.19
N ALA A 16 -16.86 -26.43 7.94
CA ALA A 16 -17.72 -26.12 6.81
C ALA A 16 -18.37 -24.72 6.91
N GLU A 17 -18.86 -24.33 8.10
CA GLU A 17 -19.41 -22.99 8.35
C GLU A 17 -18.34 -21.90 8.25
N ARG A 18 -17.10 -22.18 8.67
CA ARG A 18 -15.96 -21.27 8.49
C ARG A 18 -15.61 -21.08 7.01
N GLN A 19 -15.58 -22.16 6.25
CA GLN A 19 -15.26 -22.14 4.83
C GLN A 19 -16.35 -21.43 4.00
N GLU A 20 -17.61 -21.58 4.39
CA GLU A 20 -18.75 -20.86 3.81
C GLU A 20 -18.75 -19.36 4.18
N LEU A 21 -18.34 -19.03 5.42
CA LEU A 21 -18.14 -17.65 5.86
C LEU A 21 -16.98 -16.99 5.09
N ASP A 22 -15.84 -17.66 4.94
CA ASP A 22 -14.69 -17.16 4.18
C ASP A 22 -15.04 -16.93 2.70
N ALA A 23 -15.77 -17.87 2.09
CA ALA A 23 -16.24 -17.73 0.71
C ALA A 23 -17.24 -16.57 0.55
N SER A 24 -18.09 -16.36 1.56
CA SER A 24 -19.05 -15.24 1.61
C SER A 24 -18.32 -13.91 1.77
N VAL A 25 -17.34 -13.83 2.66
CA VAL A 25 -16.47 -12.65 2.84
C VAL A 25 -15.71 -12.35 1.56
N ALA A 26 -15.10 -13.35 0.90
CA ALA A 26 -14.40 -13.16 -0.36
C ALA A 26 -15.32 -12.71 -1.50
N THR A 27 -16.57 -13.17 -1.51
CA THR A 27 -17.58 -12.75 -2.49
C THR A 27 -18.08 -11.34 -2.23
N LEU A 28 -18.34 -10.99 -0.97
CA LEU A 28 -18.66 -9.62 -0.55
C LEU A 28 -17.52 -8.67 -0.86
N HIS A 29 -16.28 -9.07 -0.60
CA HIS A 29 -15.08 -8.30 -0.90
C HIS A 29 -14.98 -7.99 -2.39
N ARG A 30 -15.08 -9.01 -3.27
CA ARG A 30 -15.09 -8.81 -4.73
C ARG A 30 -16.23 -7.90 -5.18
N ARG A 31 -17.42 -8.05 -4.60
CA ARG A 31 -18.56 -7.20 -4.94
C ARG A 31 -18.36 -5.75 -4.50
N LEU A 32 -17.77 -5.53 -3.32
CA LEU A 32 -17.40 -4.21 -2.82
C LEU A 32 -16.31 -3.58 -3.69
N GLU A 33 -15.28 -4.32 -4.08
CA GLU A 33 -14.26 -3.88 -5.02
C GLU A 33 -14.91 -3.41 -6.34
N GLN A 34 -15.75 -4.25 -6.96
CA GLN A 34 -16.43 -3.94 -8.21
C GLN A 34 -17.35 -2.71 -8.11
N GLN A 35 -18.20 -2.65 -7.08
CA GLN A 35 -19.12 -1.51 -6.92
C GLN A 35 -18.39 -0.21 -6.60
N ALA A 36 -17.28 -0.26 -5.87
CA ALA A 36 -16.54 0.93 -5.48
C ALA A 36 -15.61 1.44 -6.59
N LEU A 37 -15.23 0.59 -7.55
CA LEU A 37 -14.66 1.00 -8.85
C LEU A 37 -15.66 1.84 -9.65
N ASP A 38 -16.93 1.43 -9.71
CA ASP A 38 -17.96 2.08 -10.54
C ASP A 38 -18.42 3.45 -10.01
N THR A 39 -18.23 3.74 -8.72
CA THR A 39 -18.77 4.95 -8.07
C THR A 39 -17.72 5.97 -7.59
N ARG A 40 -16.43 5.79 -7.94
CA ARG A 40 -15.30 6.55 -7.34
C ARG A 40 -15.33 6.54 -5.80
N LEU A 41 -15.81 5.44 -5.21
CA LEU A 41 -15.93 5.35 -3.75
C LEU A 41 -14.64 4.93 -3.05
N LEU A 42 -13.66 4.40 -3.80
CA LEU A 42 -12.34 4.04 -3.26
C LEU A 42 -11.33 5.16 -3.43
N ASP A 43 -10.99 5.78 -2.30
CA ASP A 43 -9.92 6.77 -2.25
C ASP A 43 -8.55 6.10 -2.19
N LEU A 44 -8.47 4.91 -1.59
CA LEU A 44 -7.20 4.21 -1.39
C LEU A 44 -7.36 2.70 -1.61
N ALA A 45 -6.56 2.16 -2.51
CA ALA A 45 -6.42 0.74 -2.76
C ALA A 45 -5.08 0.26 -2.22
N TYR A 46 -5.03 -0.94 -1.64
CA TYR A 46 -3.76 -1.56 -1.26
C TYR A 46 -3.67 -3.03 -1.66
N THR A 47 -2.44 -3.53 -1.73
CA THR A 47 -2.12 -4.95 -1.82
C THR A 47 -0.77 -5.20 -1.16
N THR A 48 -0.45 -6.48 -0.94
CA THR A 48 0.85 -6.91 -0.46
C THR A 48 1.48 -7.81 -1.51
N VAL A 49 2.76 -7.59 -1.82
CA VAL A 49 3.54 -8.39 -2.77
C VAL A 49 4.80 -8.92 -2.10
N ASP A 50 5.17 -10.16 -2.44
CA ASP A 50 6.44 -10.73 -2.01
C ASP A 50 7.57 -10.23 -2.91
N SER A 51 8.74 -9.96 -2.30
CA SER A 51 9.92 -9.49 -3.02
C SER A 51 11.21 -10.01 -2.39
N PRO A 52 12.36 -9.94 -3.09
CA PRO A 52 13.67 -10.30 -2.52
C PRO A 52 14.07 -9.49 -1.29
N VAL A 53 13.42 -8.34 -1.04
CA VAL A 53 13.66 -7.47 0.13
C VAL A 53 12.59 -7.63 1.22
N GLY A 54 11.80 -8.70 1.14
CA GLY A 54 10.70 -8.99 2.05
C GLY A 54 9.34 -8.60 1.50
N SER A 55 8.32 -8.65 2.36
CA SER A 55 6.94 -8.33 1.98
C SER A 55 6.76 -6.82 1.85
N LEU A 56 6.21 -6.38 0.71
CA LEU A 56 5.97 -4.96 0.41
C LEU A 56 4.48 -4.67 0.38
N LEU A 57 4.04 -3.71 1.19
CA LEU A 57 2.71 -3.12 1.10
C LEU A 57 2.73 -2.03 0.03
N LEU A 58 1.89 -2.17 -0.98
CA LEU A 58 1.66 -1.16 -2.01
C LEU A 58 0.31 -0.50 -1.76
N ALA A 59 0.27 0.83 -1.73
CA ALA A 59 -0.97 1.60 -1.61
C ALA A 59 -1.04 2.72 -2.66
N ALA A 60 -2.20 2.85 -3.30
CA ALA A 60 -2.43 3.76 -4.42
C ALA A 60 -3.76 4.48 -4.30
N THR A 61 -3.78 5.75 -4.71
CA THR A 61 -5.00 6.54 -4.90
C THR A 61 -5.44 6.47 -6.37
N PRO A 62 -6.56 7.10 -6.77
CA PRO A 62 -6.87 7.29 -8.18
C PRO A 62 -5.82 8.10 -8.98
N ILE A 63 -4.92 8.84 -8.30
CA ILE A 63 -3.87 9.64 -8.94
C ILE A 63 -2.68 8.75 -9.32
N GLY A 64 -2.31 7.81 -8.46
CA GLY A 64 -1.14 6.96 -8.66
C GLY A 64 -0.70 6.22 -7.39
N LEU A 65 0.46 5.58 -7.47
CA LEU A 65 1.11 4.93 -6.34
C LEU A 65 1.48 5.98 -5.29
N LEU A 66 0.92 5.83 -4.10
CA LEU A 66 1.08 6.77 -2.99
C LEU A 66 2.17 6.32 -2.02
N ARG A 67 2.25 5.00 -1.78
CA ARG A 67 3.15 4.43 -0.77
C ARG A 67 3.58 3.01 -1.13
N VAL A 68 4.87 2.73 -0.92
CA VAL A 68 5.45 1.39 -0.85
C VAL A 68 6.06 1.26 0.54
N ALA A 69 5.62 0.31 1.37
CA ALA A 69 6.14 0.12 2.72
C ALA A 69 6.75 -1.26 2.90
N TYR A 70 7.88 -1.31 3.62
CA TYR A 70 8.55 -2.55 3.97
C TYR A 70 7.87 -3.24 5.15
N ASP A 71 8.05 -4.56 5.24
CA ASP A 71 7.56 -5.38 6.36
C ASP A 71 7.95 -4.81 7.75
N VAL A 72 9.19 -4.33 7.89
CA VAL A 72 9.70 -3.73 9.14
C VAL A 72 8.95 -2.48 9.60
N GLU A 73 8.17 -1.85 8.72
CA GLU A 73 7.37 -0.66 9.05
C GLU A 73 6.02 -1.03 9.69
N GLY A 74 5.63 -2.31 9.67
CA GLY A 74 4.37 -2.81 10.18
C GLY A 74 3.20 -2.43 9.27
N HIS A 75 2.74 -3.36 8.43
CA HIS A 75 1.71 -3.09 7.42
C HIS A 75 0.41 -2.55 8.04
N ASP A 76 -0.04 -3.09 9.17
CA ASP A 76 -1.26 -2.62 9.85
C ASP A 76 -1.13 -1.15 10.30
N ALA A 77 -0.01 -0.79 10.94
CA ALA A 77 0.25 0.59 11.38
C ALA A 77 0.33 1.58 10.21
N VAL A 78 0.88 1.13 9.07
CA VAL A 78 0.90 1.92 7.83
C VAL A 78 -0.51 2.12 7.30
N LEU A 79 -1.33 1.08 7.25
CA LEU A 79 -2.72 1.16 6.79
C LEU A 79 -3.56 2.06 7.69
N GLU A 80 -3.40 1.98 9.01
CA GLU A 80 -4.03 2.88 9.98
C GLU A 80 -3.65 4.35 9.70
N THR A 81 -2.35 4.63 9.55
CA THR A 81 -1.86 5.98 9.25
C THR A 81 -2.43 6.52 7.93
N LEU A 82 -2.55 5.66 6.91
CA LEU A 82 -3.12 6.05 5.61
C LEU A 82 -4.63 6.30 5.73
N ALA A 83 -5.34 5.51 6.53
CA ALA A 83 -6.76 5.71 6.79
C ALA A 83 -7.02 7.06 7.47
N GLU A 84 -6.18 7.47 8.42
CA GLU A 84 -6.28 8.75 9.12
C GLU A 84 -5.91 9.95 8.24
N ARG A 85 -4.84 9.84 7.45
CA ARG A 85 -4.23 10.99 6.74
C ARG A 85 -4.76 11.20 5.33
N VAL A 86 -5.28 10.16 4.69
CA VAL A 86 -5.71 10.19 3.30
C VAL A 86 -7.21 9.97 3.23
N SER A 87 -7.67 8.80 3.66
CA SER A 87 -9.09 8.46 3.70
C SER A 87 -9.33 7.12 4.38
N ALA A 88 -10.38 7.07 5.22
CA ALA A 88 -10.86 5.82 5.81
C ALA A 88 -11.44 4.85 4.78
N ARG A 89 -11.66 5.28 3.52
CA ARG A 89 -12.14 4.43 2.42
C ARG A 89 -10.99 3.66 1.77
N ILE A 90 -10.32 2.87 2.59
CA ILE A 90 -9.21 1.99 2.21
C ILE A 90 -9.73 0.57 1.98
N LEU A 91 -9.37 -0.04 0.85
CA LEU A 91 -9.75 -1.41 0.53
C LEU A 91 -8.57 -2.16 -0.07
N ARG A 92 -8.43 -3.44 0.31
CA ARG A 92 -7.55 -4.34 -0.41
C ARG A 92 -8.12 -4.52 -1.81
N ALA A 93 -7.38 -4.16 -2.84
CA ALA A 93 -7.84 -4.25 -4.23
C ALA A 93 -6.65 -4.54 -5.14
N PRO A 94 -6.15 -5.80 -5.16
CA PRO A 94 -4.92 -6.17 -5.87
C PRO A 94 -4.93 -5.77 -7.34
N ALA A 95 -6.07 -5.96 -8.02
CA ALA A 95 -6.25 -5.64 -9.43
C ALA A 95 -5.91 -4.17 -9.80
N ARG A 96 -6.01 -3.23 -8.85
CA ARG A 96 -5.64 -1.82 -9.09
C ARG A 96 -4.14 -1.58 -9.07
N LEU A 97 -3.38 -2.51 -8.50
CA LEU A 97 -1.94 -2.42 -8.31
C LEU A 97 -1.18 -3.48 -9.12
N ASP A 98 -1.86 -4.31 -9.93
CA ASP A 98 -1.24 -5.33 -10.78
C ASP A 98 -0.14 -4.76 -11.68
N ALA A 99 -0.36 -3.58 -12.29
CA ALA A 99 0.65 -2.92 -13.11
C ALA A 99 1.91 -2.59 -12.30
N VAL A 100 1.75 -2.05 -11.09
CA VAL A 100 2.87 -1.71 -10.20
C VAL A 100 3.59 -2.96 -9.72
N ALA A 101 2.83 -3.99 -9.34
CA ALA A 101 3.35 -5.27 -8.91
C ALA A 101 4.17 -5.94 -10.02
N PHE A 102 3.68 -5.90 -11.25
CA PHE A 102 4.38 -6.42 -12.43
C PHE A 102 5.68 -5.67 -12.70
N GLU A 103 5.68 -4.33 -12.66
CA GLU A 103 6.93 -3.57 -12.86
C GLU A 103 7.94 -3.84 -11.73
N LEU A 104 7.49 -4.04 -10.50
CA LEU A 104 8.37 -4.43 -9.38
C LEU A 104 8.97 -5.83 -9.61
N GLU A 105 8.18 -6.79 -10.08
CA GLU A 105 8.66 -8.12 -10.43
C GLU A 105 9.74 -8.04 -11.52
N GLU A 106 9.49 -7.31 -12.61
CA GLU A 106 10.47 -7.10 -13.68
C GLU A 106 11.76 -6.41 -13.16
N TYR A 107 11.61 -5.46 -12.25
CA TYR A 107 12.73 -4.74 -11.64
C TYR A 107 13.60 -5.68 -10.80
N PHE A 108 12.98 -6.49 -9.93
CA PHE A 108 13.71 -7.46 -9.11
C PHE A 108 14.31 -8.61 -9.93
N ALA A 109 13.70 -8.97 -11.07
CA ALA A 109 14.26 -9.89 -12.04
C ALA A 109 15.39 -9.28 -12.90
N GLY A 110 15.62 -7.97 -12.80
CA GLY A 110 16.63 -7.24 -13.59
C GLY A 110 16.24 -6.98 -15.05
N ALA A 111 15.00 -7.30 -15.44
CA ALA A 111 14.46 -7.05 -16.78
C ALA A 111 14.07 -5.58 -17.00
N ARG A 112 13.78 -4.85 -15.91
CA ARG A 112 13.41 -3.45 -15.92
C ARG A 112 14.42 -2.57 -15.17
N ARG A 113 14.66 -1.37 -15.71
CA ARG A 113 15.53 -0.35 -15.10
C ARG A 113 14.86 1.03 -14.95
N ALA A 114 13.64 1.18 -15.45
CA ALA A 114 12.84 2.41 -15.36
C ALA A 114 11.38 2.05 -15.10
N PHE A 115 10.69 2.85 -14.28
CA PHE A 115 9.28 2.66 -13.97
C PHE A 115 8.41 3.61 -14.78
N ASP A 116 7.25 3.15 -15.24
CA ASP A 116 6.21 3.96 -15.90
C ASP A 116 4.93 4.01 -15.05
N VAL A 117 5.12 4.13 -13.74
CA VAL A 117 4.04 4.16 -12.75
C VAL A 117 3.73 5.62 -12.39
N PRO A 118 2.47 6.07 -12.49
CA PRO A 118 2.08 7.38 -11.98
C PRO A 118 2.26 7.43 -10.46
N LEU A 119 2.89 8.49 -9.95
CA LEU A 119 3.13 8.69 -8.52
C LEU A 119 2.19 9.73 -7.95
N ASP A 120 1.57 9.42 -6.81
CA ASP A 120 0.86 10.39 -5.99
C ASP A 120 1.79 10.92 -4.89
N LEU A 121 2.21 12.18 -5.02
CA LEU A 121 3.09 12.84 -4.06
C LEU A 121 2.31 13.67 -3.01
N SER A 122 1.00 13.45 -2.85
CA SER A 122 0.13 14.22 -1.94
C SER A 122 0.55 14.13 -0.46
N LEU A 123 1.13 13.00 -0.03
CA LEU A 123 1.68 12.85 1.31
C LEU A 123 3.02 13.55 1.54
N SER A 124 3.63 14.10 0.47
CA SER A 124 4.90 14.80 0.49
C SER A 124 4.72 16.30 0.29
N SER A 125 5.30 17.08 1.20
CA SER A 125 5.23 18.55 1.17
C SER A 125 6.62 19.16 1.34
N GLY A 126 6.75 20.43 0.97
CA GLY A 126 7.99 21.19 1.08
C GLY A 126 9.17 20.51 0.40
N PHE A 127 10.32 20.53 1.08
CA PHE A 127 11.57 20.01 0.56
C PHE A 127 11.51 18.52 0.15
N ARG A 128 10.81 17.68 0.92
CA ARG A 128 10.65 16.25 0.60
C ARG A 128 9.98 16.02 -0.74
N ARG A 129 8.99 16.85 -1.10
CA ARG A 129 8.30 16.75 -2.40
C ARG A 129 9.26 17.09 -3.54
N GLU A 130 10.08 18.13 -3.37
CA GLU A 130 11.04 18.53 -4.39
C GLU A 130 12.14 17.48 -4.57
N VAL A 131 12.65 16.89 -3.47
CA VAL A 131 13.57 15.76 -3.53
C VAL A 131 12.95 14.59 -4.29
N GLN A 132 11.71 14.19 -3.96
CA GLN A 132 11.03 13.08 -4.64
C GLN A 132 10.81 13.31 -6.13
N ARG A 133 10.63 14.57 -6.57
CA ARG A 133 10.59 14.89 -8.01
C ARG A 133 11.95 14.82 -8.69
N TYR A 134 13.03 15.06 -7.95
CA TYR A 134 14.39 15.00 -8.47
C TYR A 134 14.93 13.56 -8.57
N LEU A 135 14.61 12.70 -7.58
CA LEU A 135 15.14 11.33 -7.51
C LEU A 135 15.02 10.51 -8.82
N PRO A 136 13.93 10.59 -9.61
CA PRO A 136 13.84 9.89 -10.89
C PRO A 136 14.92 10.28 -11.93
N SER A 137 15.60 11.42 -11.76
CA SER A 137 16.72 11.82 -12.63
C SER A 137 18.01 11.04 -12.36
N ILE A 138 18.10 10.37 -11.21
CA ILE A 138 19.23 9.49 -10.86
C ILE A 138 18.97 8.14 -11.53
N TRP A 139 19.77 7.83 -12.54
CA TRP A 139 19.58 6.60 -13.33
C TRP A 139 19.91 5.34 -12.53
N TYR A 140 19.37 4.20 -12.96
CA TYR A 140 19.62 2.90 -12.34
C TYR A 140 21.12 2.59 -12.21
N GLY A 141 21.57 2.19 -11.02
CA GLY A 141 22.98 1.89 -10.77
C GLY A 141 23.89 3.12 -10.65
N ALA A 142 23.34 4.33 -10.78
CA ALA A 142 24.03 5.57 -10.43
C ALA A 142 23.74 5.96 -8.97
N THR A 143 24.64 6.74 -8.40
CA THR A 143 24.50 7.29 -7.05
C THR A 143 24.67 8.81 -7.09
N ALA A 144 23.88 9.52 -6.29
CA ALA A 144 24.09 10.93 -6.01
C ALA A 144 24.27 11.14 -4.51
N THR A 145 25.15 12.06 -4.15
CA THR A 145 25.34 12.49 -2.77
C THR A 145 24.18 13.38 -2.33
N TYR A 146 23.92 13.41 -1.01
CA TYR A 146 22.92 14.32 -0.43
C TYR A 146 23.16 15.79 -0.81
N GLN A 147 24.43 16.20 -0.93
CA GLN A 147 24.78 17.55 -1.35
C GLN A 147 24.39 17.81 -2.80
N GLU A 148 24.64 16.87 -3.73
CA GLU A 148 24.23 17.00 -5.14
C GLU A 148 22.71 17.09 -5.29
N VAL A 149 21.97 16.30 -4.53
CA VAL A 149 20.49 16.36 -4.48
C VAL A 149 20.03 17.72 -3.95
N ALA A 150 20.57 18.17 -2.82
CA ALA A 150 20.19 19.44 -2.19
C ALA A 150 20.53 20.66 -3.07
N SER A 151 21.68 20.64 -3.74
CA SER A 151 22.08 21.64 -4.72
C SER A 151 21.16 21.66 -5.94
N SER A 152 20.80 20.50 -6.47
CA SER A 152 19.94 20.38 -7.66
C SER A 152 18.49 20.83 -7.40
N VAL A 153 18.03 20.65 -6.15
CA VAL A 153 16.70 21.07 -5.70
C VAL A 153 16.67 22.56 -5.26
N GLY A 154 17.78 23.28 -5.38
CA GLY A 154 17.84 24.73 -5.12
C GLY A 154 17.90 25.10 -3.63
N ASN A 155 18.21 24.15 -2.74
CA ASN A 155 18.43 24.44 -1.32
C ASN A 155 19.74 23.80 -0.83
N PRO A 156 20.91 24.42 -1.13
CA PRO A 156 22.23 23.86 -0.82
C PRO A 156 22.50 23.63 0.67
N ARG A 157 21.70 24.21 1.57
CA ARG A 157 21.83 24.05 3.03
C ARG A 157 20.99 22.90 3.58
N ALA A 158 20.11 22.30 2.78
CA ALA A 158 19.23 21.20 3.20
C ALA A 158 19.91 19.82 3.12
N VAL A 159 21.17 19.72 3.56
CA VAL A 159 21.92 18.45 3.62
C VAL A 159 21.41 17.55 4.75
N ARG A 160 20.68 18.11 5.72
CA ARG A 160 19.93 17.41 6.77
C ARG A 160 18.57 18.11 6.97
N ALA A 161 17.53 17.64 6.29
CA ALA A 161 16.18 18.19 6.35
C ALA A 161 15.15 17.06 6.49
#